data_AF-A0A949VS00-F1
#
_entry.id   AF-A0A949VS00-F1
#
_cell.length_a   1.000
_cell.length_b   1.000
_cell.length_c   1.000
_cell.angle_alpha   90.00
_cell.angle_beta   90.00
_cell.angle_gamma   90.00
#
_symmetry.space_group_name_H-M   'P 1'
#
loop_
_entity.id
_entity.type
_entity.pdbx_description
1 polymer ?
#
loop_
_entity_poly.entity_id
_entity_poly.type
_entity_poly.pdbx_seq_one_letter_code
_entity_poly.pdbx_strand_id
1 'polypeptide(L)'
;MGVQHITLDAARPEARFSASERPRIVLRQAFFATADPAWQRRLNRAALVITTRAYDGRGRELATDHQVFRFSKLFNPTWPDPVFRNIRNWNYVPVALREDAPPVLGWLLELRLRDLRLVAEERMELVFLG
;
A
#
# COMPACT_ATOMS: atom_id res chain seq x y z
N MET A 1 4.57 2.09 -16.47
CA MET A 1 3.80 1.73 -15.26
C MET A 1 2.55 1.01 -15.71
N GLY A 2 2.39 -0.23 -15.25
CA GLY A 2 1.21 -1.05 -15.51
C GLY A 2 0.15 -0.82 -14.44
N VAL A 3 -1.07 -1.25 -14.71
CA VAL A 3 -2.11 -1.36 -13.68
C VAL A 3 -1.86 -2.66 -12.91
N GLN A 4 -1.81 -2.56 -11.59
CA GLN A 4 -1.68 -3.68 -10.67
C GLN A 4 -2.95 -3.78 -9.82
N HIS A 5 -3.39 -5.01 -9.59
CA HIS A 5 -4.49 -5.32 -8.68
C HIS A 5 -4.00 -6.34 -7.65
N ILE A 6 -4.15 -6.00 -6.37
CA ILE A 6 -3.75 -6.86 -5.26
C ILE A 6 -4.92 -7.06 -4.32
N THR A 7 -4.95 -8.23 -3.68
CA THR A 7 -5.91 -8.56 -2.64
C THR A 7 -5.14 -8.86 -1.36
N LEU A 8 -5.50 -8.17 -0.29
CA LEU A 8 -5.05 -8.45 1.07
C LEU A 8 -6.20 -9.12 1.81
N ASP A 9 -5.93 -10.25 2.44
CA ASP A 9 -6.91 -11.03 3.20
C ASP A 9 -6.31 -11.45 4.55
N ALA A 10 -7.08 -12.16 5.39
CA ALA A 10 -6.59 -12.60 6.69
C ALA A 10 -5.37 -13.55 6.61
N ALA A 11 -5.25 -14.33 5.53
CA ALA A 11 -4.13 -15.25 5.30
C ALA A 11 -2.93 -14.54 4.66
N ARG A 12 -3.18 -13.49 3.87
CA ARG A 12 -2.21 -12.68 3.15
C ARG A 12 -2.44 -11.21 3.48
N PRO A 13 -2.05 -10.76 4.70
CA PRO A 13 -2.30 -9.39 5.15
C PRO A 13 -1.35 -8.36 4.51
N GLU A 14 -0.38 -8.83 3.73
CA GLU A 14 0.63 -8.03 3.04
C GLU A 14 0.85 -8.53 1.61
N ALA A 15 1.23 -7.61 0.73
CA ALA A 15 1.65 -7.90 -0.63
C ALA A 15 3.07 -7.39 -0.85
N ARG A 16 3.92 -8.22 -1.47
CA ARG A 16 5.34 -7.91 -1.71
C ARG A 16 5.69 -7.98 -3.19
N PHE A 17 6.51 -7.05 -3.64
CA PHE A 17 6.96 -6.93 -5.02
C PHE A 17 8.45 -6.64 -5.06
N SER A 18 9.17 -7.29 -5.98
CA SER A 18 10.55 -6.95 -6.31
C SER A 18 10.59 -6.11 -7.57
N ALA A 19 11.45 -5.10 -7.60
CA ALA A 19 11.71 -4.29 -8.80
C ALA A 19 13.21 -4.06 -8.98
N SER A 20 13.66 -3.99 -10.23
CA SER A 20 15.04 -3.58 -10.58
C SER A 20 15.21 -2.06 -10.55
N GLU A 21 14.11 -1.33 -10.71
CA GLU A 21 14.08 0.14 -10.69
C GLU A 21 13.36 0.65 -9.45
N ARG A 22 13.60 1.93 -9.10
CA ARG A 22 12.94 2.58 -7.98
C ARG A 22 11.42 2.57 -8.18
N PRO A 23 10.64 1.86 -7.34
CA PRO A 23 9.20 1.71 -7.56
C PRO A 23 8.49 3.05 -7.35
N ARG A 24 7.43 3.28 -8.14
CA ARG A 24 6.52 4.43 -7.97
C ARG A 24 5.12 3.89 -7.92
N ILE A 25 4.33 4.31 -6.94
CA ILE A 25 2.95 3.84 -6.81
C ILE A 25 2.01 5.02 -6.87
N VAL A 26 0.95 4.87 -7.67
CA VAL A 26 -0.21 5.77 -7.66
C VAL A 26 -1.44 4.93 -7.36
N LEU A 27 -1.93 4.98 -6.11
CA LEU A 27 -3.15 4.26 -5.76
C LEU A 27 -4.35 4.93 -6.42
N ARG A 28 -5.17 4.13 -7.12
CA ARG A 28 -6.34 4.59 -7.85
C ARG A 28 -7.64 4.21 -7.16
N GLN A 29 -7.69 3.00 -6.60
CA GLN A 29 -8.88 2.48 -5.95
C GLN A 29 -8.52 1.60 -4.76
N ALA A 30 -9.41 1.60 -3.77
CA ALA A 30 -9.39 0.65 -2.67
C ALA A 30 -10.82 0.20 -2.37
N PHE A 31 -11.02 -1.09 -2.14
CA PHE A 31 -12.31 -1.66 -1.80
C PHE A 31 -12.15 -2.61 -0.61
N PHE A 32 -12.92 -2.39 0.45
CA PHE A 32 -12.90 -3.25 1.63
C PHE A 32 -14.16 -4.12 1.65
N ALA A 33 -14.07 -5.35 1.16
CA ALA A 33 -15.18 -6.28 1.21
C ALA A 33 -15.40 -6.75 2.66
N THR A 34 -16.56 -6.43 3.22
CA THR A 34 -16.99 -6.86 4.56
C THR A 34 -18.50 -6.87 4.66
N ALA A 35 -19.04 -7.76 5.50
CA ALA A 35 -20.45 -7.77 5.89
C ALA A 35 -20.71 -6.97 7.19
N ASP A 36 -19.66 -6.45 7.84
CA ASP A 36 -19.77 -5.68 9.08
C ASP A 36 -20.38 -4.30 8.82
N PRO A 37 -21.61 -4.01 9.29
CA PRO A 37 -22.24 -2.71 9.08
C PRO A 37 -21.50 -1.56 9.78
N ALA A 38 -20.62 -1.86 10.75
CA ALA A 38 -19.78 -0.88 11.45
C ALA A 38 -18.40 -0.67 10.80
N TRP A 39 -18.24 -1.08 9.53
CA TRP A 39 -16.98 -0.96 8.78
C TRP A 39 -16.38 0.45 8.77
N GLN A 40 -17.23 1.49 8.76
CA GLN A 40 -16.79 2.90 8.72
C GLN A 40 -15.88 3.24 9.89
N ARG A 41 -16.24 2.80 11.10
CA ARG A 41 -15.45 3.03 12.31
C ARG A 41 -14.08 2.36 12.24
N ARG A 42 -14.00 1.18 11.61
CA ARG A 42 -12.77 0.42 11.44
C ARG A 42 -11.88 1.09 10.39
N LEU A 43 -12.43 1.42 9.22
CA LEU A 43 -11.69 2.11 8.16
C LEU A 43 -11.24 3.52 8.55
N ASN A 44 -11.97 4.23 9.41
CA ASN A 44 -11.57 5.56 9.88
C ASN A 44 -10.23 5.54 10.66
N ARG A 45 -9.90 4.42 11.31
CA ARG A 45 -8.63 4.24 12.03
C ARG A 45 -7.56 3.58 11.16
N ALA A 46 -7.98 2.86 10.13
CA ALA A 46 -7.11 2.10 9.25
C ALA A 46 -6.18 2.98 8.40
N ALA A 47 -5.04 2.40 8.03
CA ALA A 47 -4.16 2.97 7.02
C ALA A 47 -3.57 1.88 6.13
N LEU A 48 -3.30 2.24 4.87
CA LEU A 48 -2.39 1.50 4.01
C LEU A 48 -0.97 2.01 4.28
N VAL A 49 -0.06 1.10 4.60
CA VAL A 49 1.37 1.40 4.75
C VAL A 49 2.10 0.84 3.56
N ILE A 50 2.86 1.70 2.90
CA ILE A 50 3.75 1.33 1.80
C ILE A 50 5.18 1.44 2.34
N THR A 51 5.92 0.34 2.27
CA THR A 51 7.33 0.29 2.68
C THR A 51 8.17 -0.07 1.47
N THR A 52 9.26 0.64 1.23
CA THR A 52 10.27 0.19 0.27
C THR A 52 11.63 0.05 0.89
N ARG A 53 12.39 -0.91 0.38
CA ARG A 53 13.76 -1.20 0.78
C ARG A 53 14.62 -1.29 -0.46
N ALA A 54 15.74 -0.58 -0.46
CA ALA A 54 16.75 -0.65 -1.51
C ALA A 54 17.88 -1.59 -1.09
N TYR A 55 18.39 -2.40 -2.02
CA TYR A 55 19.45 -3.37 -1.77
C TYR A 55 20.61 -3.20 -2.76
N ASP A 56 21.84 -3.41 -2.28
CA ASP A 56 23.02 -3.54 -3.14
C ASP A 56 23.20 -4.97 -3.67
N GLY A 57 24.22 -5.18 -4.51
CA GLY A 57 24.54 -6.49 -5.09
C GLY A 57 25.02 -7.57 -4.12
N ARG A 58 25.22 -7.22 -2.84
CA ARG A 58 25.52 -8.19 -1.77
C ARG A 58 24.29 -8.48 -0.92
N GLY A 59 23.12 -7.94 -1.30
CA GLY A 59 21.88 -8.08 -0.54
C GLY A 59 21.83 -7.23 0.72
N ARG A 60 22.76 -6.26 0.89
CA ARG A 60 22.73 -5.34 2.03
C ARG A 60 21.70 -4.26 1.77
N GLU A 61 20.86 -4.00 2.78
CA GLU A 61 19.91 -2.90 2.76
C GLU A 61 20.63 -1.55 2.79
N LEU A 62 20.34 -0.70 1.82
CA LEU A 62 20.91 0.63 1.67
C LEU A 62 19.99 1.73 2.23
N ALA A 63 18.68 1.54 2.08
CA ALA A 63 17.68 2.44 2.63
C ALA A 63 16.35 1.71 2.84
N THR A 64 15.60 2.19 3.83
CA THR A 64 14.20 1.87 4.04
C THR A 64 13.40 3.16 4.11
N ASP A 65 12.30 3.21 3.36
CA ASP A 65 11.33 4.29 3.39
C ASP A 65 9.93 3.75 3.68
N HIS A 66 9.13 4.52 4.42
CA HIS A 66 7.77 4.13 4.76
C HIS A 66 6.82 5.32 4.65
N GLN A 67 5.69 5.11 3.98
CA GLN A 67 4.62 6.10 3.92
C GLN A 67 3.29 5.51 4.36
N VAL A 68 2.56 6.31 5.14
CA VAL A 68 1.27 5.92 5.74
C VAL A 68 0.15 6.71 5.08
N PHE A 69 -0.81 5.99 4.51
CA PHE A 69 -1.97 6.54 3.86
C PHE A 69 -3.24 6.19 4.63
N ARG A 70 -3.81 7.16 5.35
CA ARG A 70 -4.99 6.96 6.21
C ARG A 70 -6.28 6.99 5.40
N PHE A 71 -7.08 5.92 5.49
CA PHE A 71 -8.36 5.82 4.78
C PHE A 71 -9.37 6.89 5.20
N SER A 72 -9.27 7.42 6.43
CA SER A 72 -10.07 8.57 6.88
C SER A 72 -9.97 9.80 6.00
N LYS A 73 -8.83 10.00 5.29
CA LYS A 73 -8.67 11.09 4.32
C LYS A 73 -9.45 10.89 3.02
N LEU A 74 -9.90 9.67 2.75
CA LEU A 74 -10.72 9.31 1.60
C LEU A 74 -12.19 9.14 1.96
N PHE A 75 -12.52 9.17 3.26
CA PHE A 75 -13.83 8.82 3.74
C PHE A 75 -14.88 9.85 3.33
N ASN A 76 -15.96 9.35 2.74
CA ASN A 76 -17.18 10.10 2.50
C ASN A 76 -18.34 9.40 3.24
N PRO A 77 -18.94 10.03 4.27
CA PRO A 77 -20.00 9.41 5.07
C PRO A 77 -21.27 9.08 4.27
N THR A 78 -21.44 9.62 3.07
CA THR A 78 -22.61 9.37 2.22
C THR A 78 -22.49 8.11 1.36
N TRP A 79 -21.36 7.41 1.40
CA TRP A 79 -21.17 6.22 0.57
C TRP A 79 -21.82 4.99 1.20
N PRO A 80 -22.66 4.27 0.44
CA PRO A 80 -23.34 3.08 0.94
C PRO A 80 -22.36 1.92 1.17
N ASP A 81 -21.25 1.90 0.44
CA ASP A 81 -20.27 0.82 0.41
C ASP A 81 -18.86 1.33 0.72
N PRO A 82 -17.97 0.47 1.28
CA PRO A 82 -16.58 0.78 1.57
C PRO A 82 -15.68 0.79 0.31
N VAL A 83 -16.07 1.57 -0.70
CA VAL A 83 -15.42 1.63 -2.01
C VAL A 83 -14.83 3.03 -2.23
N PHE A 84 -13.50 3.13 -2.24
CA PHE A 84 -12.77 4.36 -2.54
C PHE A 84 -12.35 4.41 -4.00
N ARG A 85 -13.09 5.16 -4.82
CA ARG A 85 -12.77 5.36 -6.24
C ARG A 85 -12.03 6.68 -6.47
N ASN A 86 -11.28 6.76 -7.57
CA ASN A 86 -10.63 7.98 -8.04
C ASN A 86 -9.70 8.62 -6.99
N ILE A 87 -8.92 7.80 -6.28
CA ILE A 87 -7.92 8.29 -5.33
C ILE A 87 -6.87 9.09 -6.12
N ARG A 88 -6.71 10.38 -5.81
CA ARG A 88 -5.80 11.31 -6.52
C ARG A 88 -4.52 11.63 -5.77
N ASN A 89 -4.57 11.60 -4.44
CA ASN A 89 -3.53 12.17 -3.57
C ASN A 89 -2.74 11.10 -2.82
N TRP A 90 -2.84 9.83 -3.21
CA TRP A 90 -2.05 8.73 -2.65
C TRP A 90 -0.99 8.31 -3.66
N ASN A 91 0.01 9.18 -3.80
CA ASN A 91 1.18 8.94 -4.62
C ASN A 91 2.35 8.64 -3.69
N TYR A 92 3.07 7.57 -3.99
CA TYR A 92 4.24 7.14 -3.24
C TYR A 92 5.45 7.11 -4.17
N VAL A 93 6.49 7.83 -3.77
CA VAL A 93 7.79 7.82 -4.41
C VAL A 93 8.84 7.68 -3.30
N PRO A 94 9.63 6.59 -3.29
CA PRO A 94 10.69 6.41 -2.31
C PRO A 94 11.67 7.58 -2.30
N VAL A 95 12.19 7.89 -1.11
CA VAL A 95 13.26 8.86 -0.94
C VAL A 95 14.44 8.54 -1.88
N ALA A 96 15.04 9.59 -2.43
CA ALA A 96 16.28 9.42 -3.18
C ALA A 96 17.42 9.07 -2.22
N LEU A 97 18.27 8.14 -2.63
CA LEU A 97 19.53 7.88 -1.92
C LEU A 97 20.48 9.07 -2.11
N ARG A 98 21.43 9.21 -1.17
CA ARG A 98 22.52 10.17 -1.31
C ARG A 98 23.38 9.81 -2.53
N GLU A 99 24.00 10.81 -3.15
CA GLU A 99 24.80 10.65 -4.37
C GLU A 99 26.01 9.72 -4.18
N ASP A 100 26.51 9.58 -2.94
CA ASP A 100 27.63 8.73 -2.55
C ASP A 100 27.22 7.30 -2.14
N ALA A 101 25.92 6.97 -2.18
CA ALA A 101 25.45 5.64 -1.81
C ALA A 101 25.91 4.57 -2.84
N PRO A 102 26.18 3.33 -2.39
CA PRO A 102 26.41 2.21 -3.31
C PRO A 102 25.26 2.05 -4.32
N PRO A 103 25.54 1.51 -5.52
CA PRO A 103 24.51 1.33 -6.54
C PRO A 103 23.41 0.37 -6.04
N VAL A 104 22.16 0.79 -6.22
CA VAL A 104 20.99 -0.06 -5.94
C VAL A 104 20.83 -1.07 -7.07
N LEU A 105 20.79 -2.36 -6.73
CA LEU A 105 20.54 -3.43 -7.69
C LEU A 105 19.14 -4.04 -7.55
N GLY A 106 18.45 -3.76 -6.45
CA GLY A 106 17.09 -4.25 -6.25
C GLY A 106 16.30 -3.42 -5.26
N TRP A 107 15.00 -3.44 -5.45
CA TRP A 107 14.02 -2.85 -4.57
C TRP A 107 13.03 -3.91 -4.11
N LEU A 108 12.69 -3.89 -2.84
CA LEU A 108 11.54 -4.58 -2.30
C LEU A 108 10.48 -3.56 -1.93
N LEU A 109 9.25 -3.82 -2.33
CA LEU A 109 8.07 -3.04 -2.01
C LEU A 109 7.12 -3.93 -1.21
N GLU A 110 6.61 -3.40 -0.10
CA GLU A 110 5.63 -4.07 0.75
C GLU A 110 4.43 -3.15 0.96
N LEU A 111 3.22 -3.66 0.70
CA LEU A 111 1.96 -3.02 1.01
C LEU A 111 1.28 -3.80 2.13
N ARG A 112 0.90 -3.13 3.21
CA ARG A 112 0.23 -3.77 4.35
C ARG A 112 -0.82 -2.86 4.96
N LEU A 113 -1.81 -3.47 5.60
CA LEU A 113 -2.80 -2.75 6.40
C LEU A 113 -2.29 -2.51 7.81
N ARG A 114 -2.53 -1.31 8.34
CA ARG A 114 -2.31 -0.97 9.74
C ARG A 114 -3.64 -0.58 10.38
N ASP A 115 -3.82 -0.99 11.63
CA ASP A 115 -5.01 -0.68 12.43
C ASP A 115 -6.32 -1.25 11.83
N LEU A 116 -6.20 -2.22 10.92
CA LEU A 116 -7.29 -2.98 10.31
C LEU A 116 -6.89 -4.46 10.26
N ARG A 117 -7.39 -5.24 11.21
CA ARG A 117 -7.25 -6.69 11.20
C ARG A 117 -8.43 -7.28 10.41
N LEU A 118 -8.12 -7.98 9.33
CA LEU A 118 -9.10 -8.68 8.49
C LEU A 118 -9.49 -10.00 9.15
N VAL A 119 -10.78 -10.36 9.08
CA VAL A 119 -11.27 -11.71 9.43
C VAL A 119 -11.47 -12.56 8.17
N ALA A 120 -11.84 -13.83 8.31
CA ALA A 120 -11.84 -14.81 7.21
C ALA A 120 -12.63 -14.39 5.96
N GLU A 121 -13.77 -13.71 6.13
CA GLU A 121 -14.63 -13.27 5.03
C GLU A 121 -14.27 -11.87 4.49
N GLU A 122 -13.24 -11.25 5.05
CA GLU A 122 -12.86 -9.89 4.72
C GLU A 122 -11.63 -9.83 3.82
N ARG A 123 -11.66 -8.90 2.89
CA ARG A 123 -10.51 -8.59 2.05
C ARG A 123 -10.47 -7.12 1.69
N MET A 124 -9.26 -6.61 1.53
CA MET A 124 -8.98 -5.32 0.92
C MET A 124 -8.44 -5.54 -0.49
N GLU A 125 -9.14 -5.03 -1.48
CA GLU A 125 -8.71 -4.98 -2.87
C GLU A 125 -8.11 -3.60 -3.16
N LEU A 126 -6.93 -3.55 -3.74
CA LEU A 126 -6.22 -2.31 -4.05
C LEU A 126 -5.81 -2.30 -5.52
N VAL A 127 -6.12 -1.20 -6.21
CA VAL A 127 -5.72 -0.99 -7.60
C VAL A 127 -4.78 0.21 -7.65
N PHE A 128 -3.59 0.01 -8.21
CA PHE A 128 -2.58 1.06 -8.35
C PHE A 128 -1.86 0.99 -9.68
N LEU A 129 -1.21 2.10 -10.05
CA LEU A 129 -0.24 2.14 -11.14
C LEU A 129 1.16 1.95 -10.54
N GLY A 130 1.92 1.00 -11.09
CA GLY A 130 3.25 0.60 -10.60
C GLY A 130 4.20 0.15 -11.70
#